data_AF-A0A392QA29-F1
#
_entry.id   AF-A0A392QA29-F1
#
_cell.length_a   1.000
_cell.length_b   1.000
_cell.length_c   1.000
_cell.angle_alpha   90.00
_cell.angle_beta   90.00
_cell.angle_gamma   90.00
#
_symmetry.space_group_name_H-M   'P 1'
#
loop_
_entity.id
_entity.type
_entity.pdbx_description
1 polymer ?
#
loop_
_entity_poly.entity_id
_entity_poly.type
_entity_poly.pdbx_seq_one_letter_code
_entity_poly.pdbx_strand_id
1 'polypeptide(L)'
;MAQLMGLSDHCPLLLLVDEENWGPRPVRMLKCWHDIPGFKQFVIDKWRSLQIDGNIPGRIDNLKARLSVLYGRGEEEVLNDDEVAELRGITSDIHSLSCVNTSICWQQSRLLWLREGDVNSKYFHSVLSSRRRQNALSVIMVN
;
A
#
# COMPACT_ATOMS: atom_id res chain seq x y z
N MET A 1 -46.70 16.34 27.70
CA MET A 1 -45.59 17.27 28.02
C MET A 1 -44.63 16.51 28.92
N ALA A 2 -43.37 16.21 28.61
CA ALA A 2 -42.42 16.73 27.63
C ALA A 2 -41.58 15.57 27.03
N GLN A 3 -40.94 15.84 25.90
CA GLN A 3 -40.19 14.93 25.03
C GLN A 3 -38.66 15.12 25.19
N LEU A 4 -37.91 14.02 25.05
CA LEU A 4 -36.51 13.86 24.56
C LEU A 4 -35.36 14.45 25.43
N MET A 5 -34.22 13.79 25.64
CA MET A 5 -33.21 13.41 24.63
C MET A 5 -32.20 12.36 25.14
N GLY A 6 -31.89 11.35 24.32
CA GLY A 6 -30.51 10.89 24.11
C GLY A 6 -29.95 9.74 24.96
N LEU A 7 -30.57 8.56 24.95
CA LEU A 7 -29.79 7.32 25.09
C LEU A 7 -29.84 6.62 23.75
N SER A 8 -28.78 6.83 22.97
CA SER A 8 -28.47 6.13 21.72
C SER A 8 -29.02 4.70 21.72
N ASP A 9 -30.03 4.48 20.89
CA ASP A 9 -30.67 3.23 20.47
C ASP A 9 -29.78 2.37 19.56
N HIS A 10 -28.47 2.59 19.61
CA HIS A 10 -27.47 1.71 19.04
C HIS A 10 -27.41 0.39 19.81
N CYS A 11 -28.39 -0.48 19.54
CA CYS A 11 -28.25 -1.92 19.66
C CYS A 11 -27.18 -2.33 18.63
N PRO A 12 -25.93 -2.61 19.04
CA PRO A 12 -24.92 -3.05 18.10
C PRO A 12 -25.35 -4.43 17.66
N LEU A 13 -25.60 -4.63 16.37
CA LEU A 13 -25.76 -5.97 15.82
C LEU A 13 -24.50 -6.75 16.19
N LEU A 14 -24.64 -7.70 17.12
CA LEU A 14 -23.57 -8.60 17.52
C LEU A 14 -23.39 -9.59 16.38
N LEU A 15 -22.67 -9.15 15.36
CA LEU A 15 -22.20 -10.00 14.29
C LEU A 15 -21.18 -10.96 14.92
N LEU A 16 -21.64 -12.16 15.25
CA LEU A 16 -20.79 -13.33 15.37
C LEU A 16 -20.21 -13.57 13.98
N VAL A 17 -19.07 -12.93 13.72
CA VAL A 17 -18.23 -13.31 12.60
C VAL A 17 -17.61 -14.63 13.03
N ASP A 18 -18.15 -15.73 12.47
CA ASP A 18 -17.40 -16.97 12.45
C ASP A 18 -16.02 -16.63 11.87
N GLU A 19 -14.93 -17.00 12.54
CA GLU A 19 -13.58 -16.80 12.04
C GLU A 19 -13.31 -17.77 10.87
N GLU A 20 -14.25 -17.88 9.93
CA GLU A 20 -13.94 -18.36 8.60
C GLU A 20 -13.01 -17.32 7.97
N ASN A 21 -11.74 -17.68 7.94
CA ASN A 21 -10.74 -16.99 7.15
C ASN A 21 -11.15 -17.12 5.67
N TRP A 22 -11.97 -16.20 5.18
CA TRP A 22 -12.41 -16.07 3.77
C TRP A 22 -11.25 -15.81 2.80
N GLY A 23 -10.02 -15.89 3.30
CA GLY A 23 -8.80 -15.66 2.57
C GLY A 23 -8.57 -14.17 2.32
N PRO A 24 -7.45 -13.87 1.63
CA PRO A 24 -7.12 -12.51 1.27
C PRO A 24 -8.24 -11.84 0.47
N ARG A 25 -8.56 -10.58 0.82
CA ARG A 25 -9.47 -9.75 0.01
C ARG A 25 -9.06 -9.84 -1.46
N PRO A 26 -9.92 -10.38 -2.35
CA PRO A 26 -9.53 -10.62 -3.73
C PRO A 26 -9.07 -9.31 -4.36
N VAL A 27 -7.99 -9.39 -5.14
CA VAL A 27 -7.64 -8.34 -6.09
C VAL A 27 -8.89 -8.08 -6.94
N ARG A 28 -9.31 -6.82 -7.04
CA ARG A 28 -10.48 -6.42 -7.83
C ARG A 28 -10.11 -6.48 -9.32
N MET A 29 -9.97 -7.68 -9.83
CA MET A 29 -9.92 -7.97 -11.26
C MET A 29 -11.22 -8.68 -11.61
N LEU A 30 -11.87 -8.25 -12.68
CA LEU A 30 -13.06 -8.92 -13.18
C LEU A 30 -12.63 -10.34 -13.60
N LYS A 31 -13.24 -11.37 -13.00
CA LYS A 31 -12.87 -12.77 -13.23
C LYS A 31 -12.88 -13.15 -14.72
N CYS A 32 -13.79 -12.56 -15.48
CA CYS A 32 -13.92 -12.79 -16.92
C CYS A 32 -12.68 -12.42 -17.75
N TRP A 33 -11.74 -11.62 -17.22
CA TRP A 33 -10.52 -11.29 -17.94
C TRP A 33 -9.63 -12.51 -18.14
N HIS A 34 -9.62 -13.46 -17.19
CA HIS A 34 -8.90 -14.72 -17.38
C HIS A 34 -9.51 -15.55 -18.51
N ASP A 35 -10.83 -15.49 -18.68
CA ASP A 35 -11.56 -16.30 -19.65
C ASP A 35 -11.37 -15.81 -21.10
N ILE A 36 -10.82 -14.61 -21.29
CA ILE A 36 -10.52 -14.06 -22.63
C ILE A 36 -9.33 -14.84 -23.24
N PRO A 37 -9.51 -15.53 -24.38
CA PRO A 37 -8.42 -16.21 -25.06
C PRO A 37 -7.28 -15.25 -25.37
N GLY A 38 -6.05 -15.63 -25.00
CA GLY A 38 -4.86 -14.80 -25.22
C GLY A 38 -4.61 -13.72 -24.17
N PHE A 39 -5.49 -13.52 -23.17
CA PHE A 39 -5.26 -12.53 -22.11
C PHE A 39 -3.92 -12.71 -21.39
N LYS A 40 -3.59 -13.95 -21.02
CA LYS A 40 -2.30 -14.25 -20.36
C LYS A 40 -1.11 -13.84 -21.23
N GLN A 41 -1.18 -14.13 -22.53
CA GLN A 41 -0.13 -13.79 -23.48
C GLN A 41 0.00 -12.27 -23.65
N PHE A 42 -1.14 -11.57 -23.81
CA PHE A 42 -1.19 -10.11 -23.85
C PHE A 42 -0.54 -9.47 -22.62
N VAL A 43 -0.85 -9.95 -21.42
CA VAL A 43 -0.25 -9.43 -20.18
C VAL A 43 1.26 -9.67 -20.16
N ILE A 44 1.72 -10.86 -20.51
CA ILE A 44 3.16 -11.18 -20.56
C ILE A 44 3.88 -10.29 -21.57
N ASP A 45 3.35 -10.14 -22.78
CA ASP A 45 3.98 -9.37 -23.84
C ASP A 45 4.01 -7.89 -23.51
N LYS A 46 2.90 -7.34 -23.00
CA LYS A 46 2.87 -5.96 -22.52
C LYS A 46 3.80 -5.75 -21.33
N TRP A 47 3.81 -6.66 -20.37
CA TRP A 47 4.71 -6.58 -19.21
C TRP A 47 6.18 -6.56 -19.64
N ARG A 48 6.58 -7.43 -20.58
CA ARG A 48 7.94 -7.45 -21.15
C ARG A 48 8.26 -6.19 -21.96
N SER A 49 7.29 -5.66 -22.70
CA SER A 49 7.48 -4.45 -23.52
C SER A 49 7.72 -3.18 -22.69
N LEU A 50 7.27 -3.16 -21.44
CA LEU A 50 7.45 -2.00 -20.55
C LEU A 50 8.90 -1.81 -20.09
N GLN A 51 9.83 -2.72 -20.44
CA GLN A 51 11.25 -2.67 -20.05
C GLN A 51 11.46 -2.26 -18.58
N ILE A 52 10.56 -2.73 -17.71
CA ILE A 52 10.74 -2.63 -16.27
C ILE A 52 11.76 -3.71 -15.94
N ASP A 53 13.03 -3.39 -16.19
CA ASP A 53 14.14 -4.20 -15.73
C ASP A 53 13.96 -4.36 -14.21
N GLY A 54 13.97 -5.61 -13.73
CA GLY A 54 13.45 -5.97 -12.41
C GLY A 54 14.17 -5.26 -11.24
N ASN A 55 15.27 -4.57 -11.52
CA ASN A 55 16.06 -3.80 -10.59
C ASN A 55 15.80 -2.29 -10.67
N ILE A 56 14.53 -1.86 -10.56
CA ILE A 56 14.18 -0.43 -10.47
C ILE A 56 14.95 0.28 -9.33
N PRO A 57 15.08 -0.30 -8.12
CA PRO A 57 15.87 0.32 -7.06
C PRO A 57 17.32 0.57 -7.49
N GLY A 58 17.99 -0.43 -8.07
CA GLY A 58 19.37 -0.27 -8.54
C GLY A 58 19.51 0.74 -9.68
N ARG A 59 18.51 0.88 -10.57
CA ARG A 59 18.49 1.95 -11.58
C ARG A 59 18.38 3.33 -10.93
N ILE A 60 17.51 3.50 -9.93
CA ILE A 60 17.39 4.74 -9.17
C ILE A 60 18.72 5.08 -8.49
N ASP A 61 19.37 4.09 -7.86
CA ASP A 61 20.65 4.31 -7.17
C ASP A 61 21.78 4.69 -8.14
N ASN A 62 21.84 4.04 -9.31
CA ASN A 62 22.80 4.41 -10.36
C ASN A 62 22.57 5.85 -10.87
N LEU A 63 21.32 6.23 -11.11
CA LEU A 63 20.97 7.59 -11.52
C LEU A 63 21.29 8.60 -10.43
N LYS A 64 21.03 8.30 -9.16
CA LYS A 64 21.44 9.15 -8.02
C LYS A 64 22.95 9.30 -7.95
N ALA A 65 23.71 8.23 -8.18
CA ALA A 65 25.17 8.31 -8.20
C ALA A 65 25.66 9.22 -9.34
N ARG A 66 25.10 9.09 -10.55
CA ARG A 66 25.41 9.98 -11.69
C ARG A 66 25.03 11.43 -11.41
N LEU A 67 23.88 11.64 -10.77
CA LEU A 67 23.40 12.97 -10.37
C LEU A 67 24.37 13.64 -9.38
N SER A 68 24.87 12.90 -8.39
CA SER A 68 25.89 13.41 -7.45
C SER A 68 27.18 13.83 -8.16
N VAL A 69 27.61 13.11 -9.20
CA VAL A 69 28.79 13.49 -10.00
C VAL A 69 28.56 14.81 -10.74
N LEU A 70 27.39 15.00 -11.35
CA LEU A 70 27.06 16.25 -12.06
C LEU A 70 26.91 17.43 -11.09
N TYR A 71 26.33 17.20 -9.91
CA TYR A 71 26.26 18.24 -8.88
C TYR A 71 27.65 18.67 -8.40
N GLY A 72 28.54 17.72 -8.09
CA GLY A 72 29.92 18.06 -7.71
C GLY A 72 30.65 18.84 -8.80
N ARG A 73 30.46 18.46 -10.07
CA ARG A 73 31.07 19.18 -11.20
C ARG A 73 30.51 20.59 -11.36
N GLY A 74 29.22 20.79 -11.13
CA GLY A 74 28.56 22.10 -11.16
C GLY A 74 28.92 23.04 -10.00
N GLU A 75 29.50 22.50 -8.92
CA GLU A 75 30.06 23.31 -7.82
C GLU A 75 31.46 23.84 -8.16
N GLU A 76 32.24 23.10 -8.95
CA GLU A 76 33.59 23.48 -9.38
C GLU A 76 33.57 24.40 -10.61
N GLU A 77 32.71 24.09 -11.59
CA GLU A 77 32.66 24.77 -12.89
C GLU A 77 31.22 24.98 -13.37
N VAL A 78 31.04 25.93 -14.30
CA VAL A 78 29.74 26.12 -14.95
C VAL A 78 29.49 24.95 -15.89
N LEU A 79 28.41 24.22 -15.65
CA LEU A 79 27.97 23.13 -16.51
C LEU A 79 27.62 23.65 -17.90
N ASN A 80 27.96 22.86 -18.92
CA ASN A 80 27.54 23.13 -20.28
C ASN A 80 26.06 22.76 -20.50
N ASP A 81 25.51 23.19 -21.63
CA ASP A 81 24.09 22.99 -21.93
C ASP A 81 23.68 21.50 -21.99
N ASP A 82 24.57 20.62 -22.46
CA ASP A 82 24.33 19.17 -22.52
C ASP A 82 24.27 18.55 -21.11
N GLU A 83 25.15 18.97 -20.20
CA GLU A 83 25.18 18.52 -18.81
C GLU A 83 23.96 19.02 -18.03
N VAL A 84 23.52 20.26 -18.28
CA VAL A 84 22.29 20.80 -17.70
C VAL A 84 21.07 20.03 -18.21
N ALA A 85 21.05 19.67 -19.49
CA ALA A 85 20.00 18.82 -20.06
C ALA A 85 20.03 17.41 -19.46
N GLU A 86 21.21 16.81 -19.30
CA GLU A 86 21.40 15.51 -18.65
C GLU A 86 20.88 15.53 -17.21
N LEU A 87 21.22 16.55 -16.42
CA LEU A 87 20.77 16.71 -15.03
C LEU A 87 19.24 16.73 -14.93
N ARG A 88 18.58 17.50 -15.81
CA ARG A 88 17.11 17.55 -15.88
C ARG A 88 16.51 16.19 -16.25
N GLY A 89 17.10 15.51 -17.23
CA GLY A 89 16.70 14.16 -17.65
C GLY A 89 16.79 13.15 -16.50
N ILE A 90 17.96 13.07 -15.86
CA ILE A 90 18.20 12.17 -14.71
C ILE A 90 17.23 12.46 -13.57
N THR A 91 16.97 13.73 -13.26
CA THR A 91 16.04 14.11 -12.18
C THR A 91 14.62 13.65 -12.49
N SER A 92 14.18 13.85 -13.74
CA SER A 92 12.87 13.37 -14.22
C SER A 92 12.77 11.85 -14.17
N ASP A 93 13.82 11.15 -14.59
CA ASP A 93 13.86 9.69 -14.59
C ASP A 93 13.83 9.12 -13.16
N ILE A 94 14.62 9.67 -12.24
CA ILE A 94 14.57 9.30 -10.82
C ILE A 94 13.15 9.46 -10.27
N HIS A 95 12.50 10.58 -10.55
CA HIS A 95 11.15 10.83 -10.06
C HIS A 95 10.15 9.81 -10.62
N SER A 96 10.13 9.62 -11.94
CA SER A 96 9.22 8.68 -12.60
C SER A 96 9.43 7.24 -12.13
N LEU A 97 10.68 6.77 -12.05
CA LEU A 97 11.04 5.45 -11.54
C LEU A 97 10.67 5.30 -10.06
N SER A 98 10.85 6.35 -9.25
CA SER A 98 10.46 6.32 -7.83
C SER A 98 8.96 6.13 -7.67
N CYS A 99 8.13 6.81 -8.46
CA CYS A 99 6.68 6.63 -8.45
C CYS A 99 6.26 5.20 -8.78
N VAL A 100 6.89 4.60 -9.79
CA VAL A 100 6.66 3.20 -10.18
C VAL A 100 7.12 2.25 -9.07
N ASN A 101 8.32 2.47 -8.52
CA ASN A 101 8.88 1.66 -7.44
C ASN A 101 7.98 1.67 -6.20
N THR A 102 7.49 2.84 -5.78
CA THR A 102 6.52 2.96 -4.70
C THR A 102 5.28 2.11 -5.00
N SER A 103 4.69 2.25 -6.19
CA SER A 103 3.51 1.48 -6.59
C SER A 103 3.74 -0.04 -6.51
N ILE A 104 4.91 -0.51 -6.94
CA ILE A 104 5.30 -1.93 -6.86
C ILE A 104 5.47 -2.37 -5.40
N CYS A 105 6.18 -1.62 -4.56
CA CYS A 105 6.36 -1.94 -3.14
C CYS A 105 5.02 -2.02 -2.41
N TRP A 106 4.09 -1.11 -2.70
CA TRP A 106 2.72 -1.17 -2.16
C TRP A 106 1.99 -2.44 -2.56
N GLN A 107 2.10 -2.86 -3.84
CA GLN A 107 1.49 -4.10 -4.30
C GLN A 107 2.12 -5.33 -3.65
N GLN A 108 3.45 -5.38 -3.53
CA GLN A 108 4.18 -6.48 -2.89
C GLN A 108 3.83 -6.59 -1.40
N SER A 109 3.83 -5.48 -0.66
CA SER A 109 3.43 -5.43 0.75
C SER A 109 2.00 -5.92 0.93
N ARG A 110 1.08 -5.48 0.06
CA ARG A 110 -0.30 -5.97 0.07
C ARG A 110 -0.37 -7.47 -0.19
N LEU A 111 0.35 -8.00 -1.18
CA LEU A 111 0.39 -9.44 -1.46
C LEU A 111 0.96 -10.24 -0.28
N LEU A 112 2.00 -9.71 0.38
CA LEU A 112 2.59 -10.31 1.57
C LEU A 112 1.57 -10.36 2.71
N TRP A 113 0.88 -9.24 2.99
CA TRP A 113 -0.19 -9.18 4.00
C TRP A 113 -1.34 -10.13 3.68
N LEU A 114 -1.72 -10.25 2.41
CA LEU A 114 -2.73 -11.20 1.95
C LEU A 114 -2.31 -12.67 2.15
N ARG A 115 -1.01 -12.96 2.05
CA ARG A 115 -0.45 -14.32 2.26
C ARG A 115 -0.27 -14.65 3.74
N GLU A 116 0.24 -13.71 4.52
CA GLU A 116 0.65 -13.92 5.92
C GLU A 116 -0.46 -13.60 6.92
N GLY A 117 -1.49 -12.87 6.49
CA GLY A 117 -2.57 -12.39 7.36
C GLY A 117 -2.11 -11.26 8.29
N ASP A 118 -3.00 -10.83 9.18
CA ASP A 118 -2.66 -9.83 10.19
C ASP A 118 -1.98 -10.49 11.41
N VAL A 119 -0.64 -10.47 11.41
CA VAL A 119 0.17 -10.98 12.54
C VAL A 119 -0.06 -10.16 13.82
N ASN A 120 -0.67 -8.97 13.73
CA ASN A 120 -0.96 -8.08 14.85
C ASN A 120 -2.35 -8.31 15.48
N SER A 121 -3.16 -9.23 14.95
CA SER A 121 -4.53 -9.45 15.45
C SER A 121 -4.54 -9.78 16.95
N LYS A 122 -3.57 -10.58 17.45
CA LYS A 122 -3.46 -10.91 18.89
C LYS A 122 -3.33 -9.67 19.79
N TYR A 123 -2.58 -8.65 19.37
CA TYR A 123 -2.43 -7.41 20.13
C TYR A 123 -3.74 -6.63 20.18
N PHE A 124 -4.39 -6.43 19.03
CA PHE A 124 -5.67 -5.72 18.97
C PHE A 124 -6.78 -6.44 19.74
N HIS A 125 -6.87 -7.76 19.61
CA HIS A 125 -7.83 -8.57 20.38
C HIS A 125 -7.54 -8.52 21.89
N SER A 126 -6.26 -8.48 22.30
CA SER A 126 -5.88 -8.30 23.71
C SER A 126 -6.33 -6.94 24.26
N VAL A 127 -6.09 -5.85 23.52
CA VAL A 127 -6.52 -4.49 23.88
C VAL A 127 -8.04 -4.38 23.97
N LEU A 128 -8.78 -4.92 22.98
CA LEU A 128 -10.25 -4.92 22.99
C LEU A 128 -10.82 -5.75 24.14
N SER A 129 -10.23 -6.92 24.42
CA SER A 129 -10.64 -7.77 25.54
C SER A 129 -10.43 -7.07 26.89
N SER A 130 -9.34 -6.32 27.04
CA SER A 130 -9.07 -5.52 28.24
C SER A 130 -10.13 -4.42 28.44
N ARG A 131 -10.44 -3.66 27.40
CA ARG A 131 -11.48 -2.63 27.44
C ARG A 131 -12.86 -3.20 27.75
N ARG A 132 -13.21 -4.37 27.20
CA ARG A 132 -14.48 -5.05 27.50
C ARG A 132 -14.58 -5.44 28.97
N ARG A 133 -13.51 -5.96 29.58
CA ARG A 133 -13.48 -6.27 31.02
C ARG A 133 -13.62 -5.01 31.86
N GLN A 134 -12.92 -3.94 31.50
CA GLN A 134 -12.93 -2.69 32.26
C GLN A 134 -14.28 -1.97 32.21
N ASN A 135 -14.97 -2.03 31.06
CA ASN A 135 -16.25 -1.37 30.84
C ASN A 135 -17.46 -2.29 31.13
N ALA A 136 -17.23 -3.49 31.67
CA ALA A 136 -18.30 -4.40 32.04
C ALA A 136 -19.03 -3.89 33.29
N LEU A 137 -20.23 -3.35 33.11
CA LEU A 137 -21.12 -2.97 34.22
C LEU A 137 -21.70 -4.23 34.85
N SER A 138 -21.37 -4.50 36.11
CA SER A 138 -21.76 -5.72 36.83
C SER A 138 -23.12 -5.62 37.54
N VAL A 139 -23.47 -4.43 38.05
CA VAL A 139 -24.72 -4.19 38.79
C VAL A 139 -25.18 -2.77 38.50
N ILE A 140 -26.48 -2.62 38.23
CA ILE A 140 -27.15 -1.32 38.18
C ILE A 140 -28.15 -1.33 39.34
N MET A 141 -27.92 -0.48 40.35
CA MET A 141 -28.91 -0.29 41.41
C MET A 141 -29.97 0.68 40.95
N VAL A 142 -31.22 0.23 40.98
CA VAL A 142 -32.41 1.03 40.70
C VAL A 142 -33.01 1.38 42.06
N ASN A 143 -33.10 2.67 42.37
CA ASN A 143 -33.82 3.20 43.54
C ASN A 143 -35.31 3.31 43.26
#